data_AF-A0A7W5G7Q2-F1
#
_entry.id   AF-A0A7W5G7Q2-F1
#
_cell.length_a   1.000
_cell.length_b   1.000
_cell.length_c   1.000
_cell.angle_alpha   90.00
_cell.angle_beta   90.00
_cell.angle_gamma   90.00
#
_symmetry.space_group_name_H-M   'P 1'
#
loop_
_entity.id
_entity.type
_entity.pdbx_description
1 polymer ?
#
loop_
_entity_poly.entity_id
_entity_poly.type
_entity_poly.pdbx_seq_one_letter_code
_entity_poly.pdbx_strand_id
1 'polypeptide(L)' 'FRSVDFAWLKSRLTLPVIVDGRNLFEPEAVKAKGLLYYAVGRGDSLQ' A
#
# COMPACT_ATOMS: atom_id res chain seq x y z
N PHE A 1 8.96 6.80 10.31
CA PHE A 1 7.76 6.78 9.45
C PHE A 1 8.04 6.58 7.96
N ARG A 2 9.24 6.90 7.42
CA ARG A 2 9.52 6.77 5.97
C ARG A 2 9.93 5.38 5.50
N SER A 3 10.22 4.46 6.41
CA SER A 3 10.45 3.05 6.11
C SER A 3 9.37 2.22 6.80
N VAL A 4 8.53 1.58 6.00
CA VAL A 4 7.54 0.58 6.45
C VAL A 4 8.00 -0.76 5.91
N ASP A 5 8.03 -1.77 6.78
CA ASP A 5 8.19 -3.15 6.33
C ASP A 5 6.83 -3.68 5.85
N PHE A 6 6.63 -3.66 4.54
CA PHE A 6 5.41 -4.14 3.90
C PHE A 6 5.18 -5.64 4.05
N ALA A 7 6.25 -6.45 4.20
CA ALA A 7 6.10 -7.88 4.40
C ALA A 7 5.54 -8.17 5.80
N TRP A 8 6.10 -7.50 6.81
CA TRP A 8 5.56 -7.56 8.17
C TRP A 8 4.12 -7.03 8.22
N LEU A 9 3.84 -5.88 7.60
CA LEU A 9 2.50 -5.29 7.60
C LEU A 9 1.47 -6.24 6.98
N LYS A 10 1.77 -6.83 5.83
CA LYS A 10 0.88 -7.80 5.17
C LYS A 10 0.57 -8.99 6.06
N SER A 11 1.52 -9.49 6.83
CA SER A 11 1.30 -10.62 7.75
C SER A 11 0.34 -10.31 8.90
N ARG A 12 0.13 -9.03 9.20
CA ARG A 12 -0.73 -8.56 10.31
C ARG A 12 -2.13 -8.17 9.87
N LEU A 13 -2.33 -7.87 8.59
CA LEU A 13 -3.60 -7.39 8.08
C LEU A 13 -4.53 -8.56 7.71
N THR A 14 -5.78 -8.50 8.16
CA THR A 14 -6.84 -9.41 7.68
C THR A 14 -7.10 -9.24 6.19
N LEU A 15 -7.04 -8.01 5.70
CA LEU A 15 -7.12 -7.66 4.28
C LEU A 15 -5.89 -6.82 3.90
N PRO A 16 -5.18 -7.16 2.82
CA PRO A 16 -3.89 -6.54 2.49
C PRO A 16 -4.06 -5.16 1.83
N VAL A 17 -4.81 -4.24 2.46
CA VAL A 17 -5.17 -2.93 1.91
C VAL A 17 -4.44 -1.80 2.63
N ILE A 18 -3.86 -0.88 1.86
CA ILE A 18 -3.29 0.39 2.33
C ILE A 18 -4.07 1.55 1.69
N VAL A 19 -4.44 2.53 2.52
CA VAL A 19 -5.01 3.81 2.09
C VAL A 19 -4.04 4.92 2.47
N ASP A 20 -3.48 5.62 1.48
CA ASP A 20 -2.48 6.68 1.67
C ASP A 20 -2.96 8.03 1.11
N GLY A 21 -3.39 8.91 2.02
CA GLY A 21 -3.85 10.27 1.67
C GLY A 21 -2.75 11.28 1.42
N ARG A 22 -1.47 10.91 1.59
CA ARG A 22 -0.31 11.81 1.49
C ARG A 22 0.69 11.38 0.43
N ASN A 23 0.43 10.27 -0.28
CA ASN A 23 1.28 9.72 -1.33
C ASN A 23 2.72 9.47 -0.83
N LEU A 24 2.85 8.92 0.38
CA LEU A 24 4.13 8.63 1.04
C LEU A 24 4.85 7.42 0.43
N PHE A 25 4.12 6.50 -0.19
CA PHE A 25 4.70 5.28 -0.76
C PHE A 25 4.58 5.22 -2.28
N GLU A 26 5.55 4.55 -2.89
CA GLU A 26 5.53 4.23 -4.31
C GLU A 26 4.60 3.05 -4.59
N PRO A 27 3.54 3.21 -5.41
CA PRO A 27 2.53 2.18 -5.68
C PRO A 27 3.14 0.85 -6.12
N GLU A 28 4.10 0.88 -7.04
CA GLU A 28 4.72 -0.33 -7.57
C GLU A 28 5.48 -1.10 -6.48
N ALA A 29 6.13 -0.39 -5.56
CA ALA A 29 6.83 -1.03 -4.44
C ALA A 29 5.84 -1.70 -3.46
N VAL A 30 4.68 -1.08 -3.21
CA VAL A 30 3.62 -1.63 -2.36
C VAL A 30 2.96 -2.84 -3.04
N LYS A 31 2.61 -2.71 -4.32
CA LYS A 31 2.00 -3.77 -5.15
C LYS A 31 2.93 -4.97 -5.33
N ALA A 32 4.22 -4.75 -5.51
CA ALA A 32 5.22 -5.83 -5.59
C ALA A 32 5.30 -6.68 -4.31
N LYS A 33 4.82 -6.15 -3.17
CA LYS A 33 4.68 -6.90 -1.90
C LYS A 33 3.31 -7.57 -1.75
N GLY A 34 2.43 -7.42 -2.74
CA GLY A 34 1.09 -7.99 -2.80
C GLY A 34 0.12 -7.33 -1.82
N LEU A 35 0.25 -6.02 -1.66
CA LEU A 35 -0.71 -5.16 -0.98
C LEU A 35 -1.49 -4.35 -2.02
N LEU A 36 -2.79 -4.20 -1.81
CA LEU A 36 -3.66 -3.28 -2.54
C LEU A 36 -3.40 -1.86 -2.03
N TYR A 37 -3.17 -0.92 -2.94
CA TYR A 37 -2.72 0.43 -2.58
C TYR A 37 -3.57 1.52 -3.20
N TYR A 38 -4.33 2.23 -2.37
CA TYR A 38 -5.19 3.33 -2.80
C TYR A 38 -4.63 4.65 -2.30
N ALA A 39 -4.31 5.55 -3.23
CA ALA A 39 -3.73 6.84 -2.90
C ALA A 39 -4.31 7.96 -3.79
N VAL A 40 -4.01 9.22 -3.47
CA VAL A 40 -4.62 10.36 -4.17
C VAL A 40 -4.00 10.53 -5.55
N GLY A 41 -4.79 10.26 -6.60
CA GLY A 41 -4.37 10.41 -7.99
C GLY A 41 -3.38 9.34 -8.50
N ARG A 42 -3.13 8.28 -7.72
CA ARG A 42 -2.23 7.17 -8.09
C ARG A 42 -2.61 5.88 -7.34
N GLY A 43 -2.10 4.73 -7.81
CA GLY A 43 -2.35 3.44 -7.17
C GLY A 43 -3.45 2.62 -7.85
N ASP A 44 -4.07 1.72 -7.10
CA ASP A 44 -5.24 0.96 -7.53
C ASP A 44 -6.48 1.84 -7.57
N SER A 45 -7.40 1.51 -8.48
CA SER A 45 -8.71 2.13 -8.60
C SER A 45 -9.80 1.08 -8.40
N LEU A 46 -10.97 1.52 -7.94
CA LEU A 46 -12.17 0.68 -7.98
C LEU A 46 -12.56 0.48 -9.46
N GLN A 47 -12.92 -0.75 -9.84
CA GLN A 47 -13.55 -1.05 -11.13
C GLN A 47 -15.06 -0.87 -11.02
#